data_AF-A0A7C5H168-F1
#
_entry.id   AF-A0A7C5H168-F1
#
_cell.length_a   1.000
_cell.length_b   1.000
_cell.length_c   1.000
_cell.angle_alpha   90.00
_cell.angle_beta   90.00
_cell.angle_gamma   90.00
#
_symmetry.space_group_name_H-M   'P 1'
#
loop_
_entity.id
_entity.type
_entity.pdbx_description
1 polymer ?
#
loop_
_entity_poly.entity_id
_entity_poly.type
_entity_poly.pdbx_seq_one_letter_code
_entity_poly.pdbx_strand_id
1 'polypeptide(L)'
;MLYYEDLIIDTEQTIHDLLKWIGVEWDSDILNYFKNKKNDSLTPKSELWQHSKTLEAPDRNRIDAFLKELSPAELKAVELTCFKDLKYLRKRVDINISLFQGVPLLLKAITKKMKNKLTV
;
A
#
# COMPACT_ATOMS: atom_id res chain seq x y z
N MET A 1 9.39 7.00 -8.85
CA MET A 1 9.02 5.75 -8.17
C MET A 1 7.52 5.86 -7.93
N LEU A 2 6.75 4.86 -8.37
CA LEU A 2 5.29 4.87 -8.38
C LEU A 2 4.77 4.12 -7.15
N TYR A 3 3.88 4.73 -6.38
CA TYR A 3 3.22 4.08 -5.24
C TYR A 3 1.80 3.69 -5.61
N TYR A 4 1.32 2.59 -5.02
CA TYR A 4 -0.03 2.10 -5.26
C TYR A 4 -1.07 3.10 -4.74
N GLU A 5 -0.82 3.67 -3.56
CA GLU A 5 -1.73 4.61 -2.90
C GLU A 5 -1.94 5.87 -3.74
N ASP A 6 -0.86 6.44 -4.28
CA ASP A 6 -0.93 7.61 -5.17
C ASP A 6 -1.75 7.27 -6.43
N LEU A 7 -1.50 6.09 -7.02
CA LEU A 7 -2.23 5.61 -8.20
C LEU A 7 -3.73 5.42 -7.94
N ILE A 8 -4.15 5.05 -6.74
CA ILE A 8 -5.56 4.87 -6.41
C ILE A 8 -6.21 6.18 -5.94
N ILE A 9 -5.47 7.07 -5.28
CA ILE A 9 -5.97 8.37 -4.82
C ILE A 9 -6.20 9.29 -6.03
N ASP A 10 -5.22 9.41 -6.93
CA ASP A 10 -5.29 10.26 -8.10
C ASP A 10 -4.82 9.52 -9.35
N THR A 11 -5.67 8.60 -9.82
CA THR A 11 -5.36 7.69 -10.93
C THR A 11 -5.00 8.43 -12.20
N GLU A 12 -5.77 9.46 -12.56
CA GLU A 12 -5.57 10.19 -13.81
C GLU A 12 -4.24 10.92 -13.82
N GLN A 13 -3.97 11.75 -12.80
CA GLN A 13 -2.72 12.50 -12.72
C GLN A 13 -1.52 11.57 -12.63
N THR A 14 -1.62 10.51 -11.82
CA THR A 14 -0.53 9.55 -11.63
C THR A 14 -0.19 8.80 -12.92
N ILE A 15 -1.21 8.37 -13.70
CA ILE A 15 -0.99 7.73 -14.99
C ILE A 15 -0.43 8.74 -16.00
N HIS A 16 -0.94 9.96 -16.03
CA HIS A 16 -0.43 11.00 -16.93
C HIS A 16 1.07 11.27 -16.70
N ASP A 17 1.50 11.39 -15.44
CA ASP A 17 2.90 11.59 -15.08
C ASP A 17 3.77 10.37 -15.44
N LEU A 18 3.24 9.16 -15.28
CA LEU A 18 3.90 7.93 -15.70
C LEU A 18 4.08 7.87 -17.21
N LEU A 19 3.03 8.12 -17.99
CA LEU A 19 3.06 8.08 -19.46
C LEU A 19 4.04 9.13 -20.02
N LYS A 20 4.02 10.34 -19.44
CA LYS A 20 5.00 11.38 -19.76
C LYS A 20 6.44 10.94 -19.47
N TRP A 21 6.67 10.25 -18.36
CA TRP A 21 8.01 9.76 -17.99
C TRP A 21 8.52 8.67 -18.94
N ILE A 22 7.66 7.76 -19.39
CA ILE A 22 8.03 6.70 -20.37
C ILE A 22 8.00 7.17 -21.83
N GLY A 23 7.50 8.38 -22.11
CA GLY A 23 7.40 8.93 -23.47
C GLY A 23 6.26 8.34 -24.30
N VAL A 24 5.17 7.91 -23.65
CA VAL A 24 3.96 7.39 -24.31
C VAL A 24 2.89 8.48 -24.33
N GLU A 25 2.19 8.61 -25.46
CA GLU A 25 1.11 9.60 -25.61
C GLU A 25 -0.09 9.26 -24.72
N TRP A 26 -0.79 10.30 -24.26
CA TRP A 26 -2.00 10.15 -23.45
C TRP A 26 -3.16 9.64 -24.30
N ASP A 27 -3.79 8.56 -23.83
CA ASP A 27 -5.05 8.04 -24.35
C ASP A 27 -6.09 8.08 -23.22
N SER A 28 -7.18 8.83 -23.42
CA SER A 28 -8.27 8.94 -22.43
C SER A 28 -8.95 7.60 -22.14
N ASP A 29 -8.89 6.63 -23.05
CA ASP A 29 -9.48 5.30 -22.84
C ASP A 29 -8.72 4.46 -21.81
N ILE A 30 -7.49 4.83 -21.44
CA ILE A 30 -6.70 4.11 -20.43
C ILE A 30 -7.41 4.05 -19.08
N LEU A 31 -8.17 5.10 -18.72
CA LEU A 31 -8.95 5.16 -17.48
C LEU A 31 -10.17 4.24 -17.50
N ASN A 32 -10.59 3.79 -18.69
CA ASN A 32 -11.74 2.93 -18.88
C ASN A 32 -11.36 1.44 -19.04
N TYR A 33 -10.14 1.05 -18.61
CA TYR A 33 -9.65 -0.33 -18.73
C TYR A 33 -10.62 -1.38 -18.18
N PHE A 34 -11.32 -1.08 -17.07
CA PHE A 34 -12.28 -1.97 -16.41
C PHE A 34 -13.62 -2.09 -17.16
N LYS A 35 -13.95 -1.16 -18.06
CA LYS A 35 -15.18 -1.21 -18.89
C LYS A 35 -14.98 -2.06 -20.14
N ASN A 36 -13.75 -2.11 -20.64
CA ASN A 36 -13.40 -2.82 -21.86
C ASN A 36 -13.12 -4.30 -21.57
N LYS A 37 -14.17 -5.08 -21.34
CA LYS A 37 -14.12 -6.56 -21.31
C LYS A 37 -13.52 -7.19 -22.57
N LYS A 38 -13.34 -6.42 -23.66
CA LYS A 38 -12.63 -6.86 -24.87
C LYS A 38 -11.12 -7.10 -24.66
N ASN A 39 -10.52 -6.55 -23.60
CA ASN A 39 -9.13 -6.83 -23.23
C ASN A 39 -8.96 -8.13 -22.43
N ASP A 40 -10.02 -8.94 -22.26
CA ASP A 40 -9.95 -10.36 -21.83
C ASP A 40 -9.01 -11.22 -22.70
N SER A 41 -8.48 -10.68 -23.80
CA SER A 41 -7.50 -11.33 -24.67
C SER A 41 -6.04 -11.19 -24.21
N LEU A 42 -5.71 -10.23 -23.34
CA LEU A 42 -4.32 -9.99 -22.92
C LEU A 42 -3.89 -10.88 -21.74
N THR A 43 -4.82 -11.25 -20.87
CA THR A 43 -4.56 -12.14 -19.73
C THR A 43 -5.26 -13.48 -19.94
N PRO A 44 -4.53 -14.61 -19.98
CA PRO A 44 -5.13 -15.93 -20.15
C PRO A 44 -6.23 -16.19 -19.11
N LYS A 45 -7.37 -16.74 -19.53
CA LYS A 45 -8.51 -17.03 -18.63
C LYS A 45 -8.16 -17.92 -17.44
N SER A 46 -7.17 -18.79 -17.60
CA SER A 46 -6.63 -19.66 -16.54
C SER A 46 -5.90 -18.90 -15.43
N GLU A 47 -5.51 -17.63 -15.66
CA GLU A 47 -4.75 -16.78 -14.74
C GLU A 47 -5.62 -15.67 -14.13
N LEU A 48 -6.82 -15.44 -14.69
CA LEU A 48 -7.74 -14.40 -14.22
C LEU A 48 -8.18 -14.55 -12.75
N TRP A 49 -8.09 -15.75 -12.17
CA TRP A 49 -8.39 -15.94 -10.73
C TRP A 49 -7.43 -15.16 -9.82
N GLN A 50 -6.19 -14.90 -10.27
CA GLN A 50 -5.22 -14.07 -9.56
C GLN A 50 -5.46 -12.57 -9.79
N HIS A 51 -6.24 -12.23 -10.82
CA HIS A 51 -6.45 -10.86 -11.31
C HIS A 51 -7.91 -10.44 -11.27
N SER A 52 -8.72 -11.07 -10.41
CA SER A 52 -10.16 -10.81 -10.31
C SER A 52 -10.47 -9.32 -10.06
N LYS A 53 -9.66 -8.67 -9.23
CA LYS A 53 -9.78 -7.24 -8.89
C LYS A 53 -9.30 -6.29 -10.01
N THR A 54 -8.60 -6.79 -11.03
CA THR A 54 -8.14 -6.00 -12.19
C THR A 54 -9.28 -5.67 -13.14
N LEU A 55 -10.43 -6.33 -13.02
CA LEU A 55 -11.63 -6.02 -13.81
C LEU A 55 -12.48 -4.92 -13.16
N GLU A 56 -12.04 -4.38 -12.02
CA GLU A 56 -12.77 -3.39 -11.25
C GLU A 56 -12.06 -2.05 -11.32
N ALA A 57 -12.84 -0.97 -11.16
CA ALA A 57 -12.30 0.38 -11.10
C ALA A 57 -11.41 0.56 -9.85
N PRO A 58 -10.46 1.52 -9.86
CA PRO A 58 -9.73 1.93 -8.68
C PRO A 58 -10.67 2.29 -7.53
N ASP A 59 -10.43 1.74 -6.34
CA ASP A 59 -11.27 1.93 -5.16
C ASP A 59 -10.41 2.29 -3.96
N ARG A 60 -10.58 3.53 -3.47
CA ARG A 60 -9.83 4.10 -2.34
C ARG A 60 -10.07 3.34 -1.04
N ASN A 61 -11.21 2.66 -0.88
CA ASN A 61 -11.50 1.90 0.33
C ASN A 61 -10.56 0.69 0.52
N ARG A 62 -9.82 0.30 -0.52
CA ARG A 62 -8.88 -0.82 -0.48
C ARG A 62 -7.55 -0.50 0.20
N ILE A 63 -7.14 0.78 0.19
CA ILE A 63 -5.84 1.21 0.73
C ILE A 63 -5.72 0.79 2.20
N ASP A 64 -6.78 1.02 2.98
CA ASP A 64 -6.82 0.77 4.42
C ASP A 64 -7.65 -0.47 4.80
N ALA A 65 -8.02 -1.32 3.84
CA ALA A 65 -8.90 -2.48 4.10
C ALA A 65 -8.31 -3.44 5.15
N PHE A 66 -6.98 -3.58 5.16
CA PHE A 66 -6.26 -4.43 6.12
C PHE A 66 -6.50 -4.02 7.59
N LEU A 67 -6.82 -2.74 7.86
CA LEU A 67 -7.12 -2.27 9.22
C LEU A 67 -8.42 -2.87 9.78
N LYS A 68 -9.34 -3.29 8.90
CA LYS A 68 -10.62 -3.92 9.28
C LYS A 68 -10.52 -5.44 9.31
N GLU A 69 -9.61 -6.02 8.53
CA GLU A 69 -9.45 -7.47 8.40
C GLU A 69 -8.54 -8.05 9.48
N LEU A 70 -7.50 -7.32 9.89
CA LEU A 70 -6.54 -7.78 10.89
C LEU A 70 -7.00 -7.47 12.31
N SER A 71 -6.80 -8.43 13.20
CA SER A 71 -6.97 -8.22 14.64
C SER A 71 -5.93 -7.24 15.21
N PRO A 72 -6.19 -6.62 16.38
CA PRO A 72 -5.21 -5.75 17.03
C PRO A 72 -3.85 -6.42 17.28
N ALA A 73 -3.82 -7.72 17.55
CA ALA A 73 -2.58 -8.47 17.77
C ALA A 73 -1.79 -8.65 16.47
N GLU A 74 -2.46 -8.92 15.35
CA GLU A 74 -1.82 -9.05 14.04
C GLU A 74 -1.30 -7.71 13.53
N LEU A 75 -2.08 -6.64 13.67
CA LEU A 75 -1.62 -5.27 13.40
C LEU A 75 -0.36 -4.96 14.20
N LYS A 76 -0.33 -5.35 15.47
CA LYS A 76 0.85 -5.18 16.33
C LYS A 76 2.06 -5.99 15.85
N ALA A 77 1.85 -7.22 15.40
CA ALA A 77 2.90 -8.09 14.88
C ALA A 77 3.48 -7.52 13.56
N VAL A 78 2.63 -7.01 12.67
CA VAL A 78 3.05 -6.31 11.44
C VAL A 78 3.87 -5.07 11.79
N GLU A 79 3.41 -4.26 12.74
CA GLU A 79 4.14 -3.06 13.18
C GLU A 79 5.54 -3.41 13.69
N LEU A 80 5.68 -4.48 14.47
CA LEU A 80 6.95 -4.87 15.09
C LEU A 80 7.91 -5.50 14.08
N THR A 81 7.39 -6.33 13.18
CA THR A 81 8.20 -7.07 12.20
C THR A 81 8.64 -6.17 11.05
N CYS A 82 7.69 -5.38 10.51
CA CYS A 82 7.90 -4.54 9.34
C CYS A 82 8.24 -3.10 9.69
N PHE A 83 8.53 -2.79 10.97
CA PHE A 83 8.68 -1.41 11.46
C PHE A 83 9.64 -0.56 10.64
N LYS A 84 10.79 -1.13 10.25
CA LYS A 84 11.83 -0.38 9.53
C LYS A 84 11.38 -0.01 8.12
N ASP A 85 10.74 -0.95 7.44
CA ASP A 85 10.28 -0.79 6.06
C ASP A 85 9.04 0.11 6.01
N LEU A 86 8.09 -0.09 6.93
CA LEU A 86 6.93 0.78 7.08
C LEU A 86 7.30 2.18 7.54
N LYS A 87 8.34 2.38 8.37
CA LYS A 87 8.79 3.72 8.77
C LYS A 87 9.40 4.51 7.61
N TYR A 88 10.05 3.82 6.67
CA TYR A 88 10.55 4.43 5.45
C TYR A 88 9.40 4.86 4.52
N LEU A 89 8.36 4.03 4.41
CA LEU A 89 7.14 4.32 3.63
C LEU A 89 6.24 5.38 4.29
N ARG A 90 6.10 5.36 5.62
CA ARG A 90 5.32 6.31 6.47
C ARG A 90 5.76 7.76 6.34
N LYS A 91 7.02 8.02 6.01
CA LYS A 91 7.52 9.39 5.79
C LYS A 91 7.12 9.95 4.42
N ARG A 92 6.57 9.13 3.53
CA ARG A 92 6.33 9.48 2.12
C ARG A 92 4.86 9.38 1.71
N VAL A 93 4.12 8.44 2.29
CA VAL A 93 2.67 8.29 2.06
C VAL A 93 1.97 8.70 3.35
N ASP A 94 1.04 9.66 3.25
CA ASP A 94 0.27 10.24 4.36
C ASP A 94 -0.80 9.28 4.89
N ILE A 95 -0.42 8.00 5.10
CA ILE A 95 -1.30 6.95 5.59
C ILE A 95 -1.66 7.29 7.04
N ASN A 96 -2.96 7.39 7.33
CA ASN A 96 -3.45 7.68 8.68
C ASN A 96 -3.41 6.42 9.55
N ILE A 97 -2.21 6.06 9.98
CA ILE A 97 -1.94 4.93 10.87
C ILE A 97 -1.95 5.35 12.35
N SER A 98 -2.90 6.20 12.74
CA SER A 98 -3.09 6.67 14.12
C SER A 98 -3.26 5.55 15.17
N LEU A 99 -3.53 4.32 14.72
CA LEU A 99 -3.60 3.08 15.52
C LEU A 99 -2.24 2.47 15.93
N PHE A 100 -1.14 2.88 15.29
CA PHE A 100 0.20 2.31 15.51
C PHE A 100 0.99 3.13 16.56
N GLN A 101 0.53 3.06 17.81
CA GLN A 101 1.11 3.78 18.95
C GLN A 101 2.15 2.96 19.73
N GLY A 102 2.26 1.65 19.48
CA GLY A 102 2.89 0.76 20.46
C GLY A 102 4.39 0.53 20.27
N VAL A 103 4.97 0.72 19.07
CA VAL A 103 6.41 0.45 18.89
C VAL A 103 7.34 1.44 19.60
N PRO A 104 7.07 2.76 19.65
CA PRO A 104 7.91 3.69 20.40
C PRO A 104 8.00 3.38 21.90
N LEU A 105 6.90 2.90 22.50
CA LEU A 105 6.83 2.54 23.92
C LEU A 105 7.60 1.24 24.21
N LEU A 106 7.47 0.23 23.34
CA LEU A 106 8.20 -1.04 23.46
C LEU A 106 9.71 -0.84 23.29
N LEU A 107 10.15 -0.03 22.32
CA LEU A 107 11.56 0.36 22.17
C LEU A 107 12.06 1.11 23.40
N LYS A 108 11.32 2.09 23.93
CA LYS A 108 11.71 2.78 25.17
C LYS A 108 11.84 1.81 26.35
N ALA A 109 10.89 0.88 26.50
CA ALA A 109 10.91 -0.13 27.57
C ALA A 109 12.09 -1.10 27.44
N ILE A 110 12.37 -1.60 26.23
CA ILE A 110 13.51 -2.48 25.94
C ILE A 110 14.83 -1.74 26.18
N THR A 111 14.96 -0.50 25.70
CA THR A 111 16.18 0.30 25.89
C THR A 111 16.41 0.62 27.37
N LYS A 112 15.35 0.91 28.14
CA LYS A 112 15.42 1.10 29.60
C LYS A 112 15.84 -0.18 30.32
N LYS A 113 15.28 -1.33 29.93
CA LYS A 113 15.61 -2.65 30.51
C LYS A 113 17.05 -3.08 30.19
N MET A 114 17.55 -2.78 28.99
CA MET A 114 18.95 -3.05 28.62
C MET A 114 19.93 -2.12 29.36
N LYS A 115 19.61 -0.83 29.52
CA LYS A 115 20.43 0.09 30.34
C LYS A 115 20.56 -0.37 31.79
N ASN A 116 19.46 -0.81 32.41
CA ASN A 116 19.47 -1.29 33.79
C ASN A 116 20.24 -2.63 33.97
N LYS A 117 20.40 -3.43 32.91
CA LYS A 117 21.21 -4.67 32.95
C LYS A 117 22.71 -4.42 32.76
N LEU A 118 23.12 -3.24 32.29
CA LEU A 118 24.52 -2.87 32.07
C LEU A 118 25.12 -2.08 33.24
N THR A 119 24.32 -1.76 34.26
CA THR A 119 24.72 -1.02 35.47
C THR A 119 24.68 -1.87 36.74
N VAL A 120 24.94 -3.18 36.62
CA VAL A 120 25.19 -4.09 37.74
C VAL A 120 26.54 -4.77 37.52
#